data_AF-A0A3G8YIW7-F1
#
_entry.id   AF-A0A3G8YIW7-F1
#
_cell.length_a   1.000
_cell.length_b   1.000
_cell.length_c   1.000
_cell.angle_alpha   90.00
_cell.angle_beta   90.00
_cell.angle_gamma   90.00
#
_symmetry.space_group_name_H-M   'P 1'
#
loop_
_entity.id
_entity.type
_entity.pdbx_description
1 polymer ?
#
loop_
_entity_poly.entity_id
_entity_poly.type
_entity_poly.pdbx_seq_one_letter_code
_entity_poly.pdbx_strand_id
1 'polypeptide(L)'
;MWRFTRATAILMGMVTLAVLVFVMVAFPVPRFPQPTGPYQIGTHTYHWVDISRPEPFTANLHDRRELMVQVWYPAEVARDAQTVPYLVHPEAAEVWAARFHVPAFLVTTMAHARTHAVADALPVRGRFPILLNPTGFGGFRDASLFWIENLVSHGYVVVGLDQPGTAAATVFPDGRVIPMLADQPTFERYMPLALSHAAGQSPVMNGVALPGGIIPFLVKDLQFSLSQLELLDQHDTRLAGHLDTARLGVFGMSLGGYISSEACRVDARFHACLTVDAGTTAGVAQSGLYQPIMIISRDASTMREERSRAGGWPENEIAHTVGSQRGSGKLLLAGRNRGAMVAGSLKFRPPVVRRPSSFAAQFSGKIVGR
;
A
#
# COMPACT_ATOMS: atom_id res chain seq x y z
N MET A 1 -14.10 -57.52 18.47
CA MET A 1 -14.62 -56.15 18.20
C MET A 1 -13.79 -55.05 18.84
N TRP A 2 -13.53 -55.04 20.16
CA TRP A 2 -12.89 -53.92 20.87
C TRP A 2 -11.46 -53.53 20.42
N ARG A 3 -10.64 -54.50 19.98
CA ARG A 3 -9.29 -54.23 19.46
C ARG A 3 -9.30 -53.60 18.06
N PHE A 4 -10.29 -53.98 17.23
CA PHE A 4 -10.47 -53.42 15.89
C PHE A 4 -10.96 -51.97 15.94
N THR A 5 -11.92 -51.67 16.82
CA THR A 5 -12.40 -50.28 17.03
C THR A 5 -11.33 -49.37 17.61
N ARG A 6 -10.42 -49.88 18.45
CA ARG A 6 -9.25 -49.11 18.94
C ARG A 6 -8.24 -48.83 17.82
N ALA A 7 -7.92 -49.81 16.99
CA ALA A 7 -6.98 -49.65 15.89
C ALA A 7 -7.48 -48.64 14.83
N THR A 8 -8.78 -48.69 14.50
CA THR A 8 -9.39 -47.73 13.57
C THR A 8 -9.43 -46.32 14.16
N ALA A 9 -9.75 -46.17 15.45
CA ALA A 9 -9.72 -44.87 16.11
C ALA A 9 -8.31 -44.25 16.12
N ILE A 10 -7.27 -45.05 16.39
CA ILE A 10 -5.87 -44.60 16.36
C ILE A 10 -5.47 -44.18 14.95
N LEU A 11 -5.81 -44.98 13.93
CA LEU A 11 -5.51 -44.65 12.53
C LEU A 11 -6.19 -43.35 12.09
N MET A 12 -7.47 -43.18 12.44
CA MET A 12 -8.22 -41.97 12.14
C MET A 12 -7.59 -40.75 12.82
N GLY A 13 -7.18 -40.88 14.10
CA GLY A 13 -6.45 -39.83 14.82
C GLY A 13 -5.11 -39.45 14.17
N MET A 14 -4.33 -40.44 13.70
CA MET A 14 -3.08 -40.17 12.98
C MET A 14 -3.30 -39.47 11.64
N VAL A 15 -4.32 -39.87 10.88
CA VAL A 15 -4.68 -39.21 9.62
C VAL A 15 -5.13 -37.78 9.86
N THR A 16 -6.00 -37.54 10.86
CA THR A 16 -6.43 -36.18 11.23
C THR A 16 -5.23 -35.33 11.65
N LEU A 17 -4.32 -35.86 12.47
CA LEU A 17 -3.10 -35.13 12.87
C LEU A 17 -2.21 -34.82 11.67
N ALA A 18 -1.99 -35.78 10.77
CA ALA A 18 -1.19 -35.59 9.56
C ALA A 18 -1.79 -34.52 8.64
N VAL A 19 -3.12 -34.50 8.49
CA VAL A 19 -3.83 -33.47 7.72
C VAL A 19 -3.68 -32.10 8.39
N LEU A 20 -3.84 -31.99 9.71
CA LEU A 20 -3.67 -30.73 10.43
C LEU A 20 -2.24 -30.18 10.33
N VAL A 21 -1.24 -31.05 10.47
CA VAL A 21 0.18 -30.68 10.29
C VAL A 21 0.44 -30.25 8.85
N PHE A 22 -0.08 -30.99 7.87
CA PHE A 22 0.04 -30.63 6.46
C PHE A 22 -0.57 -29.25 6.16
N VAL A 23 -1.76 -28.96 6.69
CA VAL A 23 -2.41 -27.65 6.52
C VAL A 23 -1.58 -26.54 7.17
N MET A 24 -1.08 -26.72 8.39
CA MET A 24 -0.23 -25.73 9.06
C MET A 24 1.09 -25.45 8.32
N VAL A 25 1.71 -26.48 7.74
CA VAL A 25 2.98 -26.35 7.00
C VAL A 25 2.76 -25.78 5.60
N ALA A 26 1.69 -26.19 4.91
CA ALA A 26 1.38 -25.73 3.56
C ALA A 26 0.86 -24.29 3.52
N PHE A 27 0.21 -23.83 4.60
CA PHE A 27 -0.43 -22.52 4.70
C PHE A 27 -0.02 -21.78 5.99
N PRO A 28 1.26 -21.40 6.14
CA PRO A 28 1.72 -20.71 7.33
C PRO A 28 1.11 -19.31 7.42
N VAL A 29 0.63 -18.93 8.61
CA VAL A 29 0.24 -17.55 8.90
C VAL A 29 1.48 -16.65 8.78
N PRO A 30 1.47 -15.63 7.90
CA PRO A 30 2.61 -14.73 7.75
C PRO A 30 2.96 -14.05 9.09
N ARG A 31 4.26 -13.87 9.32
CA ARG A 31 4.77 -13.09 10.46
C ARG A 31 5.53 -11.89 9.92
N PHE A 32 5.17 -10.70 10.38
CA PHE A 32 5.91 -9.49 10.04
C PHE A 32 7.28 -9.49 10.74
N PRO A 33 8.33 -8.92 10.12
CA PRO A 33 9.60 -8.72 10.78
C PRO A 33 9.45 -7.81 12.00
N GLN A 34 10.22 -8.07 13.05
CA GLN A 34 10.25 -7.19 14.22
C GLN A 34 10.76 -5.80 13.81
N PRO A 35 10.03 -4.71 14.14
CA PRO A 35 10.52 -3.36 13.97
C PRO A 35 11.82 -3.16 14.76
N THR A 36 12.79 -2.44 14.19
CA THR A 36 14.14 -2.33 14.79
C THR A 36 14.34 -1.04 15.59
N GLY A 37 13.39 -0.11 15.55
CA GLY A 37 13.47 1.16 16.26
C GLY A 37 13.03 1.05 17.73
N PRO A 38 13.29 2.10 18.54
CA PRO A 38 13.02 2.07 19.98
C PRO A 38 11.55 2.25 20.37
N TYR A 39 10.71 2.77 19.47
CA TYR A 39 9.32 3.07 19.79
C TYR A 39 8.39 1.88 19.54
N GLN A 40 7.44 1.67 20.46
CA GLN A 40 6.28 0.81 20.19
C GLN A 40 5.28 1.57 19.30
N ILE A 41 4.30 0.85 18.75
CA ILE A 41 3.47 1.35 17.66
C ILE A 41 2.02 1.39 18.13
N GLY A 42 1.44 2.59 18.08
CA GLY A 42 0.00 2.81 18.18
C GLY A 42 -0.61 2.96 16.81
N THR A 43 -1.90 2.66 16.67
CA THR A 43 -2.66 2.93 15.45
C THR A 43 -4.06 3.43 15.76
N HIS A 44 -4.60 4.29 14.89
CA HIS A 44 -5.99 4.70 14.91
C HIS A 44 -6.53 4.89 13.50
N THR A 45 -7.81 4.58 13.30
CA THR A 45 -8.48 4.69 12.01
C THR A 45 -9.52 5.78 12.03
N TYR A 46 -9.45 6.66 11.04
CA TYR A 46 -10.37 7.76 10.80
C TYR A 46 -11.21 7.51 9.53
N HIS A 47 -12.43 8.02 9.55
CA HIS A 47 -13.30 8.16 8.38
C HIS A 47 -13.47 9.65 8.11
N TRP A 48 -12.99 10.11 6.95
CA TRP A 48 -13.08 11.52 6.56
C TRP A 48 -13.92 11.69 5.31
N VAL A 49 -14.70 12.77 5.27
CA VAL A 49 -15.58 13.11 4.16
C VAL A 49 -15.16 14.46 3.59
N ASP A 50 -14.71 14.46 2.33
CA ASP A 50 -14.42 15.67 1.58
C ASP A 50 -15.69 16.14 0.88
N ILE A 51 -16.46 16.98 1.59
CA ILE A 51 -17.73 17.54 1.10
C ILE A 51 -17.58 18.41 -0.16
N SER A 52 -16.35 18.82 -0.50
CA SER A 52 -16.05 19.68 -1.64
C SER A 52 -15.87 18.92 -2.95
N ARG A 53 -15.62 17.60 -2.88
CA ARG A 53 -15.35 16.76 -4.06
C ARG A 53 -16.44 15.70 -4.25
N PRO A 54 -16.95 15.53 -5.49
CA PRO A 54 -17.84 14.43 -5.81
C PRO A 54 -17.09 13.08 -5.83
N GLU A 55 -17.82 11.99 -5.62
CA GLU A 55 -17.30 10.62 -5.69
C GLU A 55 -17.47 10.04 -7.12
N PRO A 56 -16.39 9.86 -7.90
CA PRO A 56 -16.47 9.31 -9.25
C PRO A 56 -16.76 7.80 -9.31
N PHE A 57 -16.53 7.04 -8.23
CA PHE A 57 -16.60 5.58 -8.24
C PHE A 57 -17.97 5.02 -7.83
N THR A 58 -18.96 5.88 -7.56
CA THR A 58 -20.34 5.48 -7.34
C THR A 58 -21.26 6.02 -8.44
N ALA A 59 -22.45 5.43 -8.58
CA ALA A 59 -23.43 5.87 -9.58
C ALA A 59 -24.19 7.14 -9.14
N ASN A 60 -24.20 7.47 -7.85
CA ASN A 60 -24.94 8.60 -7.32
C ASN A 60 -24.11 9.88 -7.36
N LEU A 61 -24.51 10.84 -8.20
CA LEU A 61 -23.85 12.14 -8.36
C LEU A 61 -23.87 13.01 -7.08
N HIS A 62 -24.69 12.67 -6.10
CA HIS A 62 -24.74 13.35 -4.81
C HIS A 62 -23.74 12.81 -3.79
N ASP A 63 -23.10 11.68 -4.06
CA ASP A 63 -22.07 11.16 -3.18
C ASP A 63 -20.87 12.11 -3.14
N ARG A 64 -20.19 12.11 -2.00
CA ARG A 64 -18.99 12.92 -1.76
C ARG A 64 -17.81 12.02 -1.55
N ARG A 65 -16.61 12.52 -1.83
CA ARG A 65 -15.39 11.74 -1.71
C ARG A 65 -15.15 11.42 -0.25
N GLU A 66 -15.17 10.14 0.08
CA GLU A 66 -14.91 9.63 1.43
C GLU A 66 -13.58 8.89 1.44
N LEU A 67 -12.84 8.97 2.55
CA LEU A 67 -11.57 8.28 2.73
C LEU A 67 -11.58 7.55 4.06
N MET A 68 -11.11 6.32 4.02
CA MET A 68 -10.73 5.61 5.23
C MET A 68 -9.22 5.72 5.40
N VAL A 69 -8.79 6.29 6.52
CA VAL A 69 -7.40 6.65 6.77
C VAL A 69 -6.94 6.00 8.05
N GLN A 70 -5.76 5.41 8.05
CA GLN A 70 -5.17 4.82 9.23
C GLN A 70 -3.84 5.49 9.54
N VAL A 71 -3.68 5.88 10.80
CA VAL A 71 -2.50 6.60 11.29
C VAL A 71 -1.77 5.70 12.27
N TRP A 72 -0.52 5.37 11.95
CA TRP A 72 0.40 4.71 12.86
C TRP A 72 1.35 5.75 13.46
N TYR A 73 1.61 5.65 14.75
CA TYR A 73 2.39 6.63 15.50
C TYR A 73 3.19 5.98 16.63
N PRO A 74 4.32 6.58 17.03
CA PRO A 74 5.08 6.15 18.21
C PRO A 74 4.20 6.20 19.46
N ALA A 75 4.11 5.09 20.19
CA ALA A 75 3.19 4.94 21.32
C ALA A 75 3.83 4.27 22.55
N GLU A 76 3.24 4.52 23.70
CA GLU A 76 3.49 3.80 24.95
C GLU A 76 2.52 2.62 25.03
N VAL A 77 3.05 1.40 25.05
CA VAL A 77 2.26 0.17 24.97
C VAL A 77 2.50 -0.69 26.21
N ALA A 78 1.42 -1.18 26.82
CA ALA A 78 1.52 -2.11 27.93
C ALA A 78 2.08 -3.46 27.45
N ARG A 79 2.85 -4.16 28.30
CA ARG A 79 3.54 -5.42 27.92
C ARG A 79 2.60 -6.53 27.42
N ASP A 80 1.35 -6.52 27.87
CA ASP A 80 0.29 -7.50 27.58
C ASP A 80 -0.77 -6.97 26.61
N ALA A 81 -0.55 -5.81 26.01
CA ALA A 81 -1.48 -5.22 25.05
C ALA A 81 -1.69 -6.12 23.83
N GLN A 82 -2.93 -6.19 23.36
CA GLN A 82 -3.27 -6.95 22.17
C GLN A 82 -3.00 -6.12 20.91
N THR A 83 -2.26 -6.72 19.98
CA THR A 83 -1.97 -6.12 18.68
C THR A 83 -3.16 -6.27 17.73
N VAL A 84 -3.33 -5.32 16.82
CA VAL A 84 -4.37 -5.39 15.79
C VAL A 84 -4.05 -6.48 14.75
N PRO A 85 -5.06 -7.15 14.16
CA PRO A 85 -4.85 -8.05 13.03
C PRO A 85 -4.45 -7.26 11.78
N TYR A 86 -3.70 -7.89 10.87
CA TYR A 86 -3.24 -7.26 9.63
C TYR A 86 -4.37 -6.93 8.66
N LEU A 87 -5.37 -7.80 8.57
CA LEU A 87 -6.52 -7.60 7.71
C LEU A 87 -7.78 -7.64 8.56
N VAL A 88 -8.34 -6.46 8.81
CA VAL A 88 -9.56 -6.29 9.63
C VAL A 88 -10.82 -6.64 8.83
N HIS A 89 -10.80 -6.39 7.51
CA HIS A 89 -11.97 -6.50 6.64
C HIS A 89 -11.84 -7.67 5.64
N PRO A 90 -12.69 -8.72 5.73
CA PRO A 90 -12.64 -9.87 4.83
C PRO A 90 -12.92 -9.53 3.36
N GLU A 91 -13.60 -8.42 3.07
CA GLU A 91 -13.97 -7.97 1.73
C GLU A 91 -12.72 -7.73 0.86
N ALA A 92 -11.64 -7.21 1.45
CA ALA A 92 -10.36 -7.07 0.76
C ALA A 92 -9.75 -8.44 0.41
N ALA A 93 -9.93 -9.44 1.26
CA ALA A 93 -9.48 -10.80 0.98
C ALA A 93 -10.24 -11.44 -0.18
N GLU A 94 -11.56 -11.20 -0.28
CA GLU A 94 -12.37 -11.70 -1.39
C GLU A 94 -11.94 -11.10 -2.74
N VAL A 95 -11.66 -9.79 -2.78
CA VAL A 95 -11.17 -9.12 -3.98
C VAL A 95 -9.82 -9.69 -4.42
N TRP A 96 -8.91 -9.94 -3.48
CA TRP A 96 -7.63 -10.59 -3.77
C TRP A 96 -7.80 -12.04 -4.22
N ALA A 97 -8.70 -12.79 -3.60
CA ALA A 97 -9.00 -14.16 -3.98
C ALA A 97 -9.48 -14.25 -5.43
N ALA A 98 -10.41 -13.38 -5.81
CA ALA A 98 -10.90 -13.26 -7.18
C ALA A 98 -9.76 -12.85 -8.15
N ARG A 99 -8.99 -11.82 -7.81
CA ARG A 99 -7.90 -11.32 -8.66
C ARG A 99 -6.82 -12.36 -8.94
N PHE A 100 -6.38 -13.07 -7.90
CA PHE A 100 -5.33 -14.07 -8.00
C PHE A 100 -5.85 -15.46 -8.37
N HIS A 101 -7.15 -15.62 -8.60
CA HIS A 101 -7.80 -16.90 -8.92
C HIS A 101 -7.48 -17.99 -7.87
N VAL A 102 -7.48 -17.61 -6.60
CA VAL A 102 -7.23 -18.50 -5.47
C VAL A 102 -8.47 -18.60 -4.58
N PRO A 103 -8.68 -19.74 -3.87
CA PRO A 103 -9.75 -19.83 -2.89
C PRO A 103 -9.63 -18.76 -1.80
N ALA A 104 -10.74 -18.08 -1.47
CA ALA A 104 -10.76 -17.00 -0.49
C ALA A 104 -10.22 -17.40 0.89
N PHE A 105 -10.44 -18.65 1.30
CA PHE A 105 -9.92 -19.16 2.57
C PHE A 105 -8.39 -19.12 2.68
N LEU A 106 -7.66 -19.10 1.55
CA LEU A 106 -6.19 -18.96 1.56
C LEU A 106 -5.78 -17.52 1.83
N VAL A 107 -6.56 -16.55 1.37
CA VAL A 107 -6.29 -15.13 1.55
C VAL A 107 -6.69 -14.69 2.96
N THR A 108 -7.79 -15.22 3.51
CA THR A 108 -8.22 -14.94 4.88
C THR A 108 -7.24 -15.42 5.93
N THR A 109 -6.33 -16.36 5.63
CA THR A 109 -5.23 -16.72 6.55
C THR A 109 -4.33 -15.52 6.90
N MET A 110 -4.24 -14.51 6.01
CA MET A 110 -3.53 -13.26 6.28
C MET A 110 -4.23 -12.39 7.33
N ALA A 111 -5.56 -12.53 7.52
CA ALA A 111 -6.26 -11.87 8.62
C ALA A 111 -5.80 -12.38 9.99
N HIS A 112 -5.20 -13.58 10.05
CA HIS A 112 -4.60 -14.10 11.27
C HIS A 112 -3.16 -13.63 11.50
N ALA A 113 -2.54 -12.96 10.54
CA ALA A 113 -1.23 -12.34 10.75
C ALA A 113 -1.39 -11.19 11.75
N ARG A 114 -0.59 -11.23 12.82
CA ARG A 114 -0.56 -10.17 13.83
C ARG A 114 0.44 -9.10 13.43
N THR A 115 0.01 -7.86 13.57
CA THR A 115 0.88 -6.68 13.47
C THR A 115 1.64 -6.48 14.78
N HIS A 116 2.46 -5.45 14.87
CA HIS A 116 3.09 -4.94 16.08
C HIS A 116 2.38 -3.69 16.64
N ALA A 117 1.31 -3.23 15.97
CA ALA A 117 0.56 -2.05 16.35
C ALA A 117 -0.56 -2.36 17.36
N VAL A 118 -0.78 -1.46 18.31
CA VAL A 118 -1.88 -1.53 19.28
C VAL A 118 -2.89 -0.42 18.98
N ALA A 119 -4.17 -0.80 18.87
CA ALA A 119 -5.24 0.16 18.64
C ALA A 119 -5.32 1.15 19.81
N ASP A 120 -5.47 2.43 19.48
CA ASP A 120 -5.76 3.51 20.45
C ASP A 120 -4.72 3.68 21.58
N ALA A 121 -3.49 3.18 21.37
CA ALA A 121 -2.42 3.36 22.34
C ALA A 121 -2.09 4.84 22.57
N LEU A 122 -1.61 5.19 23.76
CA LEU A 122 -1.24 6.57 24.07
C LEU A 122 0.02 6.95 23.27
N PRO A 123 0.03 8.09 22.54
CA PRO A 123 1.22 8.52 21.83
C PRO A 123 2.37 8.85 22.78
N VAL A 124 3.60 8.57 22.35
CA VAL A 124 4.80 9.03 23.06
C VAL A 124 4.88 10.55 22.96
N ARG A 125 5.35 11.21 24.02
CA ARG A 125 5.59 12.66 24.04
C ARG A 125 6.56 13.08 22.92
N GLY A 126 6.18 14.12 22.18
CA GLY A 126 7.00 14.72 21.13
C GLY A 126 6.24 14.90 19.82
N ARG A 127 6.84 15.64 18.89
CA ARG A 127 6.32 15.90 17.55
C ARG A 127 7.12 15.12 16.52
N PHE A 128 6.42 14.34 15.70
CA PHE A 128 7.05 13.41 14.77
C PHE A 128 6.79 13.81 13.32
N PRO A 129 7.79 13.70 12.43
CA PRO A 129 7.61 13.90 10.99
C PRO A 129 6.58 12.93 10.43
N ILE A 130 5.84 13.38 9.42
CA ILE A 130 4.70 12.65 8.85
C ILE A 130 5.05 12.12 7.47
N LEU A 131 4.70 10.86 7.21
CA LEU A 131 4.81 10.22 5.90
C LEU A 131 3.43 9.75 5.43
N LEU A 132 2.94 10.30 4.32
CA LEU A 132 1.73 9.79 3.68
C LEU A 132 2.09 8.61 2.78
N ASN A 133 1.27 7.56 2.83
CA ASN A 133 1.43 6.33 2.06
C ASN A 133 0.16 6.00 1.26
N PRO A 134 -0.01 6.58 0.05
CA PRO A 134 -1.04 6.12 -0.88
C PRO A 134 -0.80 4.65 -1.27
N THR A 135 -1.88 3.87 -1.29
CA THR A 135 -1.79 2.46 -1.69
C THR A 135 -1.53 2.28 -3.18
N GLY A 136 -0.89 1.15 -3.53
CA GLY A 136 -0.90 0.62 -4.89
C GLY A 136 -2.31 0.22 -5.35
N PHE A 137 -2.49 0.03 -6.66
CA PHE A 137 -3.76 -0.38 -7.23
C PHE A 137 -4.13 -1.79 -6.75
N GLY A 138 -5.32 -1.91 -6.16
CA GLY A 138 -5.79 -3.12 -5.50
C GLY A 138 -5.10 -3.43 -4.18
N GLY A 139 -4.37 -2.49 -3.59
CA GLY A 139 -3.86 -2.61 -2.22
C GLY A 139 -4.85 -2.06 -1.19
N PHE A 140 -4.36 -1.83 0.02
CA PHE A 140 -5.08 -1.23 1.14
C PHE A 140 -4.09 -0.40 1.96
N ARG A 141 -4.58 0.48 2.84
CA ARG A 141 -3.78 1.35 3.73
C ARG A 141 -2.66 0.62 4.47
N ASP A 142 -2.85 -0.65 4.83
CA ASP A 142 -1.89 -1.47 5.56
C ASP A 142 -0.95 -2.26 4.62
N ALA A 143 -1.10 -2.19 3.29
CA ALA A 143 -0.40 -3.08 2.35
C ALA A 143 1.14 -2.95 2.38
N SER A 144 1.67 -1.87 2.96
CA SER A 144 3.11 -1.66 3.18
C SER A 144 3.52 -1.80 4.65
N LEU A 145 2.78 -2.58 5.45
CA LEU A 145 2.89 -2.60 6.91
C LEU A 145 4.33 -2.80 7.42
N PHE A 146 5.13 -3.65 6.79
CA PHE A 146 6.53 -3.83 7.17
C PHE A 146 7.33 -2.51 7.15
N TRP A 147 7.14 -1.67 6.13
CA TRP A 147 7.77 -0.35 6.09
C TRP A 147 7.13 0.62 7.07
N ILE A 148 5.80 0.62 7.15
CA ILE A 148 5.04 1.49 8.05
C ILE A 148 5.51 1.28 9.50
N GLU A 149 5.48 0.05 10.00
CA GLU A 149 5.86 -0.29 11.37
C GLU A 149 7.32 0.00 11.64
N ASN A 150 8.21 -0.33 10.70
CA ASN A 150 9.61 -0.02 10.88
C ASN A 150 9.85 1.49 10.92
N LEU A 151 9.25 2.28 10.03
CA LEU A 151 9.35 3.74 10.06
C LEU A 151 8.78 4.32 11.36
N VAL A 152 7.61 3.85 11.81
CA VAL A 152 7.01 4.32 13.07
C VAL A 152 7.88 4.00 14.26
N SER A 153 8.48 2.80 14.32
CA SER A 153 9.41 2.45 15.39
C SER A 153 10.65 3.37 15.45
N HIS A 154 10.98 4.08 14.38
CA HIS A 154 12.08 5.07 14.31
C HIS A 154 11.61 6.52 14.51
N GLY A 155 10.35 6.75 14.91
CA GLY A 155 9.85 8.08 15.25
C GLY A 155 9.26 8.83 14.06
N TYR A 156 8.55 8.13 13.18
CA TYR A 156 7.70 8.76 12.16
C TYR A 156 6.23 8.50 12.46
N VAL A 157 5.37 9.45 12.12
CA VAL A 157 3.94 9.19 11.95
C VAL A 157 3.72 8.77 10.51
N VAL A 158 3.06 7.64 10.27
CA VAL A 158 2.77 7.16 8.92
C VAL A 158 1.26 7.11 8.73
N VAL A 159 0.79 7.61 7.59
CA VAL A 159 -0.63 7.78 7.28
C VAL A 159 -0.95 7.00 6.02
N GLY A 160 -1.65 5.88 6.15
CA GLY A 160 -2.10 5.02 5.05
C GLY A 160 -3.53 5.36 4.64
N LEU A 161 -3.79 5.35 3.34
CA LEU A 161 -5.09 5.70 2.79
C LEU A 161 -5.68 4.52 2.02
N ASP A 162 -6.93 4.18 2.33
CA ASP A 162 -7.80 3.51 1.37
C ASP A 162 -8.41 4.59 0.48
N GLN A 163 -8.02 4.58 -0.79
CA GLN A 163 -8.56 5.47 -1.81
C GLN A 163 -9.64 4.70 -2.59
N PRO A 164 -10.94 4.96 -2.33
CA PRO A 164 -12.04 4.21 -2.96
C PRO A 164 -11.92 4.19 -4.48
N GLY A 165 -12.32 3.06 -5.07
CA GLY A 165 -12.19 2.80 -6.50
C GLY A 165 -10.82 2.29 -6.94
N THR A 166 -9.78 2.48 -6.13
CA THR A 166 -8.41 2.00 -6.43
C THR A 166 -7.83 1.07 -5.37
N ALA A 167 -8.24 1.21 -4.11
CA ALA A 167 -7.99 0.20 -3.07
C ALA A 167 -8.81 -1.07 -3.37
N ALA A 168 -8.35 -2.24 -2.89
CA ALA A 168 -9.01 -3.54 -3.07
C ALA A 168 -10.49 -3.49 -2.71
N ALA A 169 -10.77 -3.01 -1.51
CA ALA A 169 -12.10 -2.68 -1.03
C ALA A 169 -11.95 -1.57 0.01
N THR A 170 -12.79 -0.54 -0.05
CA THR A 170 -12.91 0.45 1.03
C THR A 170 -14.21 0.19 1.78
N VAL A 171 -14.07 -0.24 3.03
CA VAL A 171 -15.20 -0.54 3.92
C VAL A 171 -15.39 0.66 4.86
N PHE A 172 -16.59 1.24 4.85
CA PHE A 172 -16.96 2.39 5.66
C PHE A 172 -17.62 1.97 6.98
N PRO A 173 -17.68 2.85 8.00
CA PRO A 173 -18.27 2.53 9.30
C PRO A 173 -19.76 2.15 9.25
N ASP A 174 -20.49 2.61 8.22
CA ASP A 174 -21.89 2.27 7.97
C ASP A 174 -22.08 0.92 7.25
N GLY A 175 -20.98 0.21 6.97
CA GLY A 175 -20.98 -1.07 6.27
C GLY A 175 -21.03 -0.97 4.74
N ARG A 176 -21.09 0.24 4.16
CA ARG A 176 -20.94 0.39 2.71
C ARG A 176 -19.53 -0.03 2.29
N VAL A 177 -19.47 -0.60 1.09
CA VAL A 177 -18.21 -1.02 0.47
C VAL A 177 -18.12 -0.38 -0.91
N ILE A 178 -17.05 0.37 -1.15
CA ILE A 178 -16.66 0.76 -2.52
C ILE A 178 -15.52 -0.18 -2.93
N PRO A 179 -15.76 -1.12 -3.86
CA PRO A 179 -14.73 -2.03 -4.32
C PRO A 179 -13.71 -1.32 -5.22
N MET A 180 -12.57 -1.98 -5.45
CA MET A 180 -11.68 -1.62 -6.53
C MET A 180 -12.45 -1.63 -7.86
N LEU A 181 -12.14 -0.66 -8.72
CA LEU A 181 -12.52 -0.66 -10.12
C LEU A 181 -11.77 -1.80 -10.84
N ALA A 182 -12.30 -3.01 -10.74
CA ALA A 182 -11.60 -4.23 -11.13
C ALA A 182 -11.71 -4.56 -12.63
N ASP A 183 -12.49 -3.81 -13.41
CA ASP A 183 -12.57 -4.04 -14.84
C ASP A 183 -11.36 -3.42 -15.55
N GLN A 184 -10.50 -4.32 -16.03
CA GLN A 184 -9.27 -4.00 -16.73
C GLN A 184 -9.43 -2.95 -17.87
N PRO A 185 -10.53 -2.95 -18.67
CA PRO A 185 -10.74 -1.90 -19.68
C PRO A 185 -10.87 -0.49 -19.11
N THR A 186 -11.40 -0.36 -17.89
CA THR A 186 -11.57 0.92 -17.23
C THR A 186 -10.26 1.35 -16.61
N PHE A 187 -9.53 0.47 -15.92
CA PHE A 187 -8.16 0.76 -15.48
C PHE A 187 -7.24 1.19 -16.64
N GLU A 188 -7.27 0.45 -17.76
CA GLU A 188 -6.53 0.75 -18.99
C GLU A 188 -6.98 2.05 -19.66
N ARG A 189 -8.21 2.53 -19.41
CA ARG A 189 -8.67 3.84 -19.89
C ARG A 189 -8.08 4.99 -19.07
N TYR A 190 -8.00 4.85 -17.75
CA TYR A 190 -7.68 5.98 -16.86
C TYR A 190 -6.20 6.08 -16.49
N MET A 191 -5.46 4.97 -16.48
CA MET A 191 -4.03 4.98 -16.14
C MET A 191 -3.13 5.62 -17.21
N PRO A 192 -3.21 5.27 -18.50
CA PRO A 192 -2.32 5.84 -19.52
C PRO A 192 -2.47 7.36 -19.70
N LEU A 193 -3.61 7.94 -19.31
CA LEU A 193 -3.84 9.39 -19.41
C LEU A 193 -3.00 10.20 -18.42
N ALA A 194 -2.65 9.63 -17.26
CA ALA A 194 -1.71 10.26 -16.34
C ALA A 194 -0.23 10.08 -16.77
N LEU A 195 0.01 9.14 -17.70
CA LEU A 195 1.35 8.76 -18.17
C LEU A 195 1.69 9.36 -19.54
N SER A 196 0.68 9.79 -20.31
CA SER A 196 0.83 10.33 -21.66
C SER A 196 0.32 11.76 -21.77
N HIS A 197 0.96 12.56 -22.62
CA HIS A 197 0.56 13.95 -22.93
C HIS A 197 -0.67 13.99 -23.84
N ALA A 198 -1.68 13.13 -23.64
CA ALA A 198 -2.92 13.18 -24.39
C ALA A 198 -3.73 14.42 -23.97
N ALA A 199 -3.23 15.59 -24.38
CA ALA A 199 -3.86 16.88 -24.23
C ALA A 199 -5.17 16.84 -25.02
N GLY A 200 -6.29 16.68 -24.31
CA GLY A 200 -7.59 16.86 -24.93
C GLY A 200 -8.76 16.15 -24.27
N GLN A 201 -8.54 15.14 -23.42
CA GLN A 201 -9.65 14.44 -22.78
C GLN A 201 -9.49 14.47 -21.26
N SER A 202 -10.36 15.20 -20.58
CA SER A 202 -10.64 14.97 -19.15
C SER A 202 -11.60 13.81 -19.09
N PRO A 203 -11.13 12.58 -18.83
CA PRO A 203 -12.03 11.44 -18.84
C PRO A 203 -13.09 11.64 -17.75
N VAL A 204 -14.32 11.28 -18.06
CA VAL A 204 -15.46 11.42 -17.16
C VAL A 204 -15.81 10.04 -16.63
N MET A 205 -15.83 9.90 -15.30
CA MET A 205 -16.23 8.68 -14.62
C MET A 205 -17.50 8.96 -13.84
N ASN A 206 -18.58 8.25 -14.16
CA ASN A 206 -19.91 8.45 -13.56
C ASN A 206 -20.32 9.93 -13.44
N GLY A 207 -20.14 10.70 -14.52
CA GLY A 207 -20.48 12.13 -14.56
C GLY A 207 -19.47 13.07 -13.87
N VAL A 208 -18.43 12.54 -13.23
CA VAL A 208 -17.35 13.31 -12.60
C VAL A 208 -16.16 13.44 -13.55
N ALA A 209 -15.78 14.68 -13.88
CA ALA A 209 -14.62 14.96 -14.69
C ALA A 209 -13.32 14.73 -13.90
N LEU A 210 -12.38 14.00 -14.50
CA LEU A 210 -11.05 13.71 -13.94
C LEU A 210 -9.97 14.39 -14.80
N PRO A 211 -9.80 15.73 -14.71
CA PRO A 211 -8.81 16.43 -15.52
C PRO A 211 -7.39 15.95 -15.23
N GLY A 212 -6.66 15.55 -16.26
CA GLY A 212 -5.34 14.93 -16.13
C GLY A 212 -5.36 13.45 -15.69
N GLY A 213 -6.55 12.85 -15.62
CA GLY A 213 -6.73 11.44 -15.29
C GLY A 213 -6.87 11.15 -13.79
N ILE A 214 -6.72 9.87 -13.45
CA ILE A 214 -6.98 9.38 -12.10
C ILE A 214 -5.91 9.81 -11.08
N ILE A 215 -4.63 9.90 -11.47
CA ILE A 215 -3.54 10.22 -10.54
C ILE A 215 -3.69 11.63 -9.93
N PRO A 216 -3.92 12.71 -10.69
CA PRO A 216 -4.20 14.02 -10.10
C PRO A 216 -5.42 14.06 -9.18
N PHE A 217 -6.46 13.26 -9.48
CA PHE A 217 -7.62 13.12 -8.60
C PHE A 217 -7.23 12.47 -7.26
N LEU A 218 -6.43 11.39 -7.29
CA LEU A 218 -5.92 10.70 -6.11
C LEU A 218 -4.92 11.55 -5.31
N VAL A 219 -4.16 12.43 -5.95
CA VAL A 219 -3.29 13.40 -5.24
C VAL A 219 -4.11 14.36 -4.39
N LYS A 220 -5.33 14.75 -4.82
CA LYS A 220 -6.22 15.58 -4.00
C LYS A 220 -6.64 14.88 -2.70
N ASP A 221 -6.69 13.55 -2.67
CA ASP A 221 -6.94 12.80 -1.42
C ASP A 221 -5.81 13.01 -0.40
N LEU A 222 -4.56 13.09 -0.86
CA LEU A 222 -3.41 13.40 0.00
C LEU A 222 -3.46 14.83 0.51
N GLN A 223 -3.82 15.79 -0.34
CA GLN A 223 -3.93 17.21 0.05
C GLN A 223 -5.07 17.43 1.06
N PHE A 224 -6.20 16.75 0.87
CA PHE A 224 -7.30 16.74 1.82
C PHE A 224 -6.87 16.09 3.14
N SER A 225 -6.19 14.94 3.08
CA SER A 225 -5.67 14.25 4.27
C SER A 225 -4.69 15.11 5.07
N LEU A 226 -3.85 15.88 4.40
CA LEU A 226 -2.96 16.84 5.06
C LEU A 226 -3.74 17.92 5.82
N SER A 227 -4.81 18.45 5.20
CA SER A 227 -5.69 19.42 5.86
C SER A 227 -6.37 18.82 7.10
N GLN A 228 -6.75 17.54 7.04
CA GLN A 228 -7.29 16.81 8.20
C GLN A 228 -6.23 16.60 9.29
N LEU A 229 -5.00 16.25 8.93
CA LEU A 229 -3.89 16.08 9.88
C LEU A 229 -3.56 17.39 10.62
N GLU A 230 -3.65 18.54 9.93
CA GLU A 230 -3.50 19.87 10.56
C GLU A 230 -4.61 20.13 11.61
N LEU A 231 -5.84 19.70 11.35
CA LEU A 231 -6.94 19.76 12.34
C LEU A 231 -6.72 18.79 13.50
N LEU A 232 -6.24 17.57 13.22
CA LEU A 232 -5.94 16.59 14.25
C LEU A 232 -4.85 17.11 15.20
N ASP A 233 -3.79 17.72 14.68
CA ASP A 233 -2.71 18.27 15.51
C ASP A 233 -3.19 19.35 16.49
N GLN A 234 -4.29 20.03 16.19
CA GLN A 234 -4.83 21.10 17.02
C GLN A 234 -5.92 20.63 17.99
N HIS A 235 -6.73 19.63 17.58
CA HIS A 235 -8.01 19.36 18.22
C HIS A 235 -8.25 17.88 18.55
N ASP A 236 -7.46 16.95 18.01
CA ASP A 236 -7.67 15.52 18.26
C ASP A 236 -7.31 15.17 19.70
N THR A 237 -8.18 14.42 20.36
CA THR A 237 -7.98 14.00 21.77
C THR A 237 -6.73 13.15 22.01
N ARG A 238 -6.16 12.58 20.96
CA ARG A 238 -5.03 11.66 21.00
C ARG A 238 -3.80 12.26 20.34
N LEU A 239 -3.93 12.73 19.10
CA LEU A 239 -2.80 13.16 18.26
C LEU A 239 -2.50 14.66 18.35
N ALA A 240 -3.30 15.45 19.08
CA ALA A 240 -3.02 16.87 19.23
C ALA A 240 -1.64 17.11 19.85
N GLY A 241 -0.85 17.96 19.21
CA GLY A 241 0.50 18.29 19.65
C GLY A 241 1.57 17.26 19.28
N HIS A 242 1.23 16.17 18.57
CA HIS A 242 2.16 15.08 18.21
C HIS A 242 2.55 15.04 16.74
N LEU A 243 1.91 15.83 15.86
CA LEU A 243 2.08 15.76 14.42
C LEU A 243 2.95 16.91 13.92
N ASP A 244 4.11 16.63 13.33
CA ASP A 244 4.94 17.67 12.71
C ASP A 244 4.58 17.87 11.23
N THR A 245 3.56 18.69 10.98
CA THR A 245 3.11 19.03 9.63
C THR A 245 4.09 19.92 8.85
N ALA A 246 5.17 20.41 9.48
CA ALA A 246 6.26 21.09 8.77
C ALA A 246 7.28 20.10 8.19
N ARG A 247 7.29 18.83 8.64
CA ARG A 247 8.18 17.77 8.14
C ARG A 247 7.37 16.65 7.50
N LEU A 248 6.89 16.93 6.29
CA LEU A 248 6.09 16.00 5.48
C LEU A 248 6.90 15.31 4.39
N GLY A 249 6.73 14.00 4.26
CA GLY A 249 7.14 13.23 3.09
C GLY A 249 6.00 12.36 2.56
N VAL A 250 6.20 11.78 1.39
CA VAL A 250 5.25 10.84 0.78
C VAL A 250 5.99 9.66 0.18
N PHE A 251 5.50 8.45 0.38
CA PHE A 251 6.07 7.27 -0.26
C PHE A 251 4.99 6.32 -0.72
N GLY A 252 5.27 5.51 -1.74
CA GLY A 252 4.29 4.54 -2.20
C GLY A 252 4.84 3.59 -3.25
N MET A 253 4.17 2.44 -3.38
CA MET A 253 4.49 1.39 -4.33
C MET A 253 3.53 1.38 -5.50
N SER A 254 4.03 1.12 -6.71
CA SER A 254 3.22 1.03 -7.93
C SER A 254 2.37 2.29 -8.16
N LEU A 255 1.03 2.20 -8.22
CA LEU A 255 0.14 3.36 -8.30
C LEU A 255 0.45 4.41 -7.20
N GLY A 256 0.73 3.96 -5.97
CA GLY A 256 1.13 4.82 -4.87
C GLY A 256 2.43 5.59 -5.16
N GLY A 257 3.36 5.01 -5.91
CA GLY A 257 4.59 5.69 -6.33
C GLY A 257 4.35 6.79 -7.37
N TYR A 258 3.42 6.58 -8.31
CA TYR A 258 2.98 7.62 -9.23
C TYR A 258 2.31 8.78 -8.49
N ILE A 259 1.40 8.46 -7.55
CA ILE A 259 0.73 9.46 -6.70
C ILE A 259 1.76 10.23 -5.86
N SER A 260 2.75 9.53 -5.28
CA SER A 260 3.78 10.14 -4.43
C SER A 260 4.61 11.18 -5.18
N SER A 261 5.12 10.83 -6.36
CA SER A 261 5.92 11.77 -7.16
C SER A 261 5.08 12.92 -7.72
N GLU A 262 3.84 12.66 -8.14
CA GLU A 262 2.93 13.70 -8.61
C GLU A 262 2.53 14.66 -7.46
N ALA A 263 2.31 14.15 -6.25
CA ALA A 263 2.03 14.96 -5.07
C ALA A 263 3.18 15.92 -4.75
N CYS A 264 4.43 15.43 -4.74
CA CYS A 264 5.60 16.31 -4.60
C CYS A 264 5.69 17.37 -5.70
N ARG A 265 5.26 17.06 -6.93
CA ARG A 265 5.28 18.01 -8.05
C ARG A 265 4.32 19.18 -7.85
N VAL A 266 3.11 18.90 -7.36
CA VAL A 266 2.02 19.88 -7.30
C VAL A 266 1.82 20.51 -5.93
N ASP A 267 2.42 19.97 -4.87
CA ASP A 267 2.28 20.47 -3.51
C ASP A 267 3.66 20.55 -2.82
N ALA A 268 4.14 21.78 -2.67
CA ALA A 268 5.46 22.08 -2.10
C ALA A 268 5.58 21.73 -0.61
N ARG A 269 4.46 21.44 0.07
CA ARG A 269 4.47 21.01 1.48
C ARG A 269 5.10 19.63 1.64
N PHE A 270 5.09 18.77 0.62
CA PHE A 270 5.85 17.52 0.63
C PHE A 270 7.32 17.80 0.36
N HIS A 271 8.18 17.56 1.35
CA HIS A 271 9.61 17.90 1.31
C HIS A 271 10.49 16.79 0.73
N ALA A 272 10.00 15.56 0.64
CA ALA A 272 10.69 14.44 0.01
C ALA A 272 9.70 13.38 -0.46
N CYS A 273 10.02 12.66 -1.53
CA CYS A 273 9.26 11.50 -1.98
C CYS A 273 10.10 10.25 -2.20
N LEU A 274 9.49 9.09 -1.96
CA LEU A 274 10.02 7.78 -2.32
C LEU A 274 9.03 7.06 -3.24
N THR A 275 9.48 6.68 -4.42
CA THR A 275 8.70 5.87 -5.36
C THR A 275 9.27 4.48 -5.46
N VAL A 276 8.39 3.48 -5.41
CA VAL A 276 8.79 2.08 -5.43
C VAL A 276 8.08 1.38 -6.56
N ASP A 277 8.84 0.76 -7.46
CA ASP A 277 8.33 0.04 -8.63
C ASP A 277 7.24 0.85 -9.33
N ALA A 278 7.56 2.09 -9.67
CA ALA A 278 6.67 3.02 -10.36
C ALA A 278 7.47 3.82 -11.39
N GLY A 279 6.86 4.09 -12.53
CA GLY A 279 7.40 5.02 -13.53
C GLY A 279 7.27 6.47 -13.07
N THR A 280 7.21 7.37 -14.04
CA THR A 280 7.00 8.80 -13.80
C THR A 280 5.77 9.28 -14.57
N THR A 281 4.98 10.19 -13.99
CA THR A 281 3.87 10.83 -14.70
C THR A 281 4.39 11.77 -15.80
N ALA A 282 3.54 12.12 -16.78
CA ALA A 282 3.92 13.09 -17.80
C ALA A 282 4.32 14.45 -17.19
N GLY A 283 3.56 14.90 -16.17
CA GLY A 283 3.85 16.13 -15.44
C GLY A 283 5.22 16.11 -14.79
N VAL A 284 5.56 15.06 -14.04
CA VAL A 284 6.87 14.94 -13.37
C VAL A 284 8.00 14.83 -14.40
N ALA A 285 7.79 14.10 -15.50
CA ALA A 285 8.78 13.98 -16.57
C ALA A 285 9.06 15.32 -17.28
N GLN A 286 8.06 16.20 -17.37
CA GLN A 286 8.18 17.51 -18.02
C GLN A 286 8.78 18.57 -17.10
N SER A 287 8.25 18.73 -15.87
CA SER A 287 8.67 19.82 -14.98
C SER A 287 9.88 19.45 -14.10
N GLY A 288 10.08 18.15 -13.86
CA GLY A 288 10.92 17.66 -12.77
C GLY A 288 10.29 17.90 -11.39
N LEU A 289 11.07 17.62 -10.34
CA LEU A 289 10.75 17.87 -8.93
C LEU A 289 11.83 18.76 -8.32
N TYR A 290 11.42 19.67 -7.44
CA TYR A 290 12.36 20.47 -6.64
C TYR A 290 12.82 19.73 -5.39
N GLN A 291 11.99 18.84 -4.87
CA GLN A 291 12.21 18.09 -3.64
C GLN A 291 12.99 16.81 -3.91
N PRO A 292 13.86 16.36 -2.99
CA PRO A 292 14.55 15.07 -3.10
C PRO A 292 13.59 13.92 -3.41
N ILE A 293 13.95 13.12 -4.40
CA ILE A 293 13.23 11.90 -4.78
C ILE A 293 14.16 10.69 -4.69
N MET A 294 13.70 9.63 -4.05
CA MET A 294 14.29 8.30 -4.15
C MET A 294 13.42 7.41 -5.04
N ILE A 295 14.04 6.70 -5.98
CA ILE A 295 13.37 5.68 -6.80
C ILE A 295 13.99 4.33 -6.49
N ILE A 296 13.18 3.39 -6.00
CA ILE A 296 13.54 1.98 -5.81
C ILE A 296 12.80 1.18 -6.87
N SER A 297 13.54 0.43 -7.69
CA SER A 297 12.94 -0.33 -8.79
C SER A 297 13.74 -1.60 -9.08
N ARG A 298 13.09 -2.56 -9.73
CA ARG A 298 13.72 -3.73 -10.35
C ARG A 298 14.00 -3.53 -11.83
N ASP A 299 14.95 -4.27 -12.39
CA ASP A 299 15.31 -4.14 -13.79
C ASP A 299 14.30 -4.83 -14.73
N ALA A 300 14.32 -4.45 -16.01
CA ALA A 300 13.39 -4.98 -17.01
C ALA A 300 13.46 -6.50 -17.18
N SER A 301 14.62 -7.12 -16.99
CA SER A 301 14.76 -8.58 -17.11
C SER A 301 14.07 -9.30 -15.96
N THR A 302 14.20 -8.77 -14.74
CA THR A 302 13.47 -9.25 -13.55
C THR A 302 11.96 -9.11 -13.74
N MET A 303 11.47 -7.96 -14.22
CA MET A 303 10.03 -7.75 -14.48
C MET A 303 9.48 -8.74 -15.53
N ARG A 304 10.24 -9.01 -16.59
CA ARG A 304 9.83 -9.98 -17.64
C ARG A 304 9.86 -11.43 -17.14
N GLU A 305 10.82 -11.78 -16.29
CA GLU A 305 10.88 -13.11 -15.66
C GLU A 305 9.64 -13.35 -14.79
N GLU A 306 9.27 -12.40 -13.94
CA GLU A 306 8.04 -12.46 -13.13
C GLU A 306 6.80 -12.64 -14.02
N ARG A 307 6.68 -11.79 -15.06
CA ARG A 307 5.59 -11.87 -16.04
C ARG A 307 5.47 -13.26 -16.65
N SER A 308 6.59 -13.88 -17.06
CA SER A 308 6.59 -15.22 -17.67
C SER A 308 6.17 -16.34 -16.71
N ARG A 309 6.31 -16.14 -15.40
CA ARG A 309 6.07 -17.17 -14.38
C ARG A 309 4.69 -17.11 -13.75
N ALA A 310 4.21 -15.91 -13.44
CA ALA A 310 3.04 -15.71 -12.59
C ALA A 310 2.01 -14.75 -13.20
N GLY A 311 2.18 -14.36 -14.47
CA GLY A 311 1.61 -13.11 -14.93
C GLY A 311 2.34 -11.92 -14.31
N GLY A 312 2.06 -10.71 -14.76
CA GLY A 312 2.80 -9.53 -14.31
C GLY A 312 2.55 -8.37 -15.25
N TRP A 313 3.46 -7.40 -15.20
CA TRP A 313 3.28 -6.14 -15.92
C TRP A 313 3.34 -6.38 -17.44
N PRO A 314 2.37 -5.85 -18.21
CA PRO A 314 2.44 -5.81 -19.67
C PRO A 314 3.75 -5.20 -20.19
N GLU A 315 4.20 -5.59 -21.39
CA GLU A 315 5.49 -5.11 -21.93
C GLU A 315 5.53 -3.58 -22.08
N ASN A 316 4.41 -2.97 -22.46
CA ASN A 316 4.27 -1.53 -22.55
C ASN A 316 4.44 -0.85 -21.19
N GLU A 317 3.94 -1.44 -20.10
CA GLU A 317 4.13 -0.90 -18.75
C GLU A 317 5.57 -1.07 -18.24
N ILE A 318 6.20 -2.21 -18.53
CA ILE A 318 7.62 -2.44 -18.23
C ILE A 318 8.48 -1.42 -18.97
N ALA A 319 8.26 -1.26 -20.27
CA ALA A 319 8.98 -0.32 -21.11
C ALA A 319 8.78 1.13 -20.65
N HIS A 320 7.54 1.51 -20.34
CA HIS A 320 7.22 2.83 -19.79
C HIS A 320 7.95 3.08 -18.47
N THR A 321 7.92 2.12 -17.55
CA THR A 321 8.48 2.29 -16.20
C THR A 321 9.98 2.42 -16.24
N VAL A 322 10.67 1.49 -16.91
CA VAL A 322 12.12 1.55 -17.03
C VAL A 322 12.57 2.73 -17.90
N GLY A 323 11.82 3.06 -18.94
CA GLY A 323 12.10 4.20 -19.82
C GLY A 323 11.96 5.55 -19.11
N SER A 324 10.84 5.75 -18.40
CA SER A 324 10.57 6.96 -17.63
C SER A 324 11.53 7.13 -16.46
N GLN A 325 11.87 6.06 -15.72
CA GLN A 325 12.89 6.12 -14.66
C GLN A 325 14.26 6.54 -15.19
N ARG A 326 14.68 6.04 -16.36
CA ARG A 326 15.94 6.46 -17.01
C ARG A 326 15.88 7.91 -17.49
N GLY A 327 14.74 8.33 -18.06
CA GLY A 327 14.50 9.71 -18.50
C GLY A 327 14.53 10.69 -17.33
N SER A 328 13.77 10.40 -16.27
CA SER A 328 13.73 11.14 -15.02
C SER A 328 15.10 11.18 -14.36
N GLY A 329 15.83 10.07 -14.32
CA GLY A 329 17.21 10.04 -13.80
C GLY A 329 18.11 11.04 -14.52
N LYS A 330 18.03 11.14 -15.86
CA LYS A 330 18.79 12.14 -16.63
C LYS A 330 18.35 13.57 -16.32
N LEU A 331 17.05 13.83 -16.20
CA LEU A 331 16.50 15.17 -15.92
C LEU A 331 16.82 15.65 -14.49
N LEU A 332 16.78 14.72 -13.54
CA LEU A 332 17.10 14.95 -12.12
C LEU A 332 18.61 15.23 -11.94
N LEU A 333 19.47 14.48 -12.64
CA LEU A 333 20.92 14.69 -12.65
C LEU A 333 21.37 15.96 -13.42
N ALA A 334 20.56 16.44 -14.37
CA ALA A 334 20.87 17.61 -15.20
C ALA A 334 20.64 18.98 -14.51
N GLY A 335 20.41 19.03 -13.20
CA GLY A 335 20.58 20.26 -12.42
C GLY A 335 19.33 20.90 -11.80
N ARG A 336 18.17 20.23 -11.78
CA ARG A 336 16.98 20.72 -11.04
C ARG A 336 16.78 20.08 -9.67
N ASN A 337 17.43 18.96 -9.37
CA ASN A 337 17.29 18.25 -8.09
C ASN A 337 18.63 17.63 -7.64
N ARG A 338 19.40 18.37 -6.84
CA ARG A 338 20.71 17.92 -6.34
C ARG A 338 20.62 16.78 -5.31
N GLY A 339 19.42 16.37 -4.88
CA GLY A 339 19.17 15.31 -3.91
C GLY A 339 18.50 14.05 -4.47
N ALA A 340 18.37 13.94 -5.80
CA ALA A 340 17.75 12.76 -6.41
C ALA A 340 18.65 11.53 -6.34
N MET A 341 18.11 10.43 -5.82
CA MET A 341 18.79 9.14 -5.74
C MET A 341 17.98 8.06 -6.47
N VAL A 342 18.62 7.36 -7.40
CA VAL A 342 18.04 6.16 -8.03
C VAL A 342 18.78 4.96 -7.48
N ALA A 343 18.13 4.19 -6.60
CA ALA A 343 18.69 2.93 -6.11
C ALA A 343 18.40 1.83 -7.13
N GLY A 344 19.44 1.36 -7.82
CA GLY A 344 19.35 0.28 -8.80
C GLY A 344 19.43 -1.11 -8.18
N SER A 345 18.50 -1.98 -8.57
CA SER A 345 18.47 -3.44 -8.36
C SER A 345 18.88 -3.93 -6.96
N LEU A 346 17.92 -3.91 -6.03
CA LEU A 346 17.89 -4.97 -5.02
C LEU A 346 17.52 -6.26 -5.76
N LYS A 347 18.52 -7.12 -6.05
CA LYS A 347 18.26 -8.46 -6.58
C LYS A 347 17.50 -9.25 -5.54
N PHE A 348 16.17 -9.22 -5.61
CA PHE A 348 15.34 -10.20 -4.97
C PHE A 348 15.63 -11.54 -5.66
N ARG A 349 16.47 -12.37 -5.04
CA ARG A 349 16.54 -13.78 -5.39
C ARG A 349 15.42 -14.48 -4.61
N PRO A 350 14.27 -14.80 -5.21
CA PRO A 350 13.39 -15.76 -4.58
C PRO A 350 14.21 -17.04 -4.33
N PRO A 351 14.05 -17.70 -3.18
CA PRO A 351 14.71 -18.98 -2.96
C PRO A 351 14.37 -19.90 -4.14
N VAL A 352 15.40 -20.46 -4.77
CA VAL A 352 15.23 -21.48 -5.80
C VAL A 352 14.71 -22.72 -5.10
N VAL A 353 13.39 -22.78 -4.90
CA VAL A 353 12.71 -24.03 -4.61
C VAL A 353 12.60 -24.73 -5.95
N ARG A 354 13.54 -25.65 -6.23
CA ARG A 354 13.28 -26.71 -7.20
C ARG A 354 11.93 -27.32 -6.79
N ARG A 355 10.93 -27.19 -7.68
CA ARG A 355 9.54 -27.62 -7.52
C ARG A 355 9.39 -28.81 -6.54
N PRO A 356 8.42 -28.76 -5.61
CA PRO A 356 7.02 -28.56 -5.99
C PRO A 356 6.28 -27.44 -5.22
N SER A 357 5.33 -26.85 -5.96
CA SER A 357 4.10 -26.17 -5.51
C SER A 357 3.97 -25.84 -4.01
N SER A 358 4.37 -24.63 -3.59
CA SER A 358 3.80 -24.00 -2.40
C SER A 358 3.87 -22.47 -2.49
N PHE A 359 2.76 -21.85 -2.08
CA PHE A 359 2.35 -20.45 -2.26
C PHE A 359 3.06 -19.45 -1.31
N ALA A 360 3.80 -19.94 -0.31
CA ALA A 360 4.33 -19.14 0.79
C ALA A 360 5.54 -18.23 0.44
N ALA A 361 6.10 -18.33 -0.76
CA ALA A 361 7.31 -17.58 -1.14
C ALA A 361 7.04 -16.13 -1.59
N GLN A 362 5.78 -15.73 -1.79
CA GLN A 362 5.44 -14.41 -2.36
C GLN A 362 5.51 -13.24 -1.37
N PHE A 363 5.58 -13.49 -0.06
CA PHE A 363 5.49 -12.43 0.96
C PHE A 363 6.68 -12.35 1.96
N SER A 364 7.72 -13.17 1.80
CA SER A 364 8.88 -13.19 2.72
C SER A 364 10.19 -12.97 1.97
N GLY A 365 10.56 -11.71 1.76
CA GLY A 365 11.91 -11.36 1.31
C GLY A 365 12.84 -11.07 2.48
N LYS A 366 13.94 -11.83 2.60
CA LYS A 366 15.09 -11.42 3.41
C LYS A 366 15.96 -10.47 2.60
N ILE A 367 16.26 -9.30 3.14
CA ILE A 367 17.36 -8.45 2.67
C ILE A 367 18.67 -9.14 3.07
N VAL A 368 19.44 -9.61 2.09
CA VAL A 368 20.82 -10.07 2.32
C VAL A 368 21.73 -8.94 1.86
N GLY A 369 22.34 -8.25 2.83
CA GLY A 369 23.40 -7.28 2.56
C GLY A 369 24.66 -7.96 2.01
N ARG A 370 25.28 -7.34 1.02
CA ARG A 370 26.71 -7.51 0.73
C ARG A 370 27.34 -6.14 0.64
#